data_AF-A0A959TAI5-F1
#
_entry.id   AF-A0A959TAI5-F1
#
_cell.length_a   1.000
_cell.length_b   1.000
_cell.length_c   1.000
_cell.angle_alpha   90.00
_cell.angle_beta   90.00
_cell.angle_gamma   90.00
#
_symmetry.space_group_name_H-M   'P 1'
#
loop_
_entity.id
_entity.type
_entity.pdbx_description
1 polymer ?
#
loop_
_entity_poly.entity_id
_entity_poly.type
_entity_poly.pdbx_seq_one_letter_code
_entity_poly.pdbx_strand_id
1 'polypeptide(L)'
;PFVMTLFYYGLTYYLLRRTLHHPATYAMLLGAVLALAITAVITLRWKISAHMVGMGGLLGALSALLVLHHTFAPLEMAAFILLAGALGTSRLIAGAHSPAQVYAGTVLGFTCTFVCVMAVPG
;
A
#
# COMPACT_ATOMS: atom_id res chain seq x y z
N PRO A 1 -2.28 11.37 13.37
CA PRO A 1 -2.32 11.10 11.91
C PRO A 1 -3.12 9.85 11.54
N PHE A 2 -2.72 8.64 12.00
CA PHE A 2 -3.32 7.37 11.58
C PHE A 2 -4.83 7.26 11.77
N VAL A 3 -5.36 7.72 12.91
CA VAL A 3 -6.82 7.69 13.20
C VAL A 3 -7.61 8.53 12.20
N MET A 4 -7.14 9.75 11.88
CA MET A 4 -7.78 10.61 10.89
C MET A 4 -7.67 10.02 9.49
N THR A 5 -6.52 9.46 9.13
CA THR A 5 -6.35 8.77 7.84
C THR A 5 -7.28 7.57 7.72
N LEU A 6 -7.44 6.78 8.79
CA LEU A 6 -8.35 5.64 8.83
C LEU A 6 -9.81 6.08 8.67
N PHE A 7 -10.21 7.16 9.36
CA PHE A 7 -11.53 7.76 9.22
C PHE A 7 -11.80 8.20 7.77
N TYR A 8 -10.89 8.97 7.16
CA TYR A 8 -11.06 9.43 5.78
C TYR A 8 -11.07 8.26 4.78
N TYR A 9 -10.20 7.26 4.95
CA TYR A 9 -10.19 6.09 4.08
C TYR A 9 -11.48 5.26 4.21
N GLY A 10 -11.99 5.10 5.43
CA GLY A 10 -13.27 4.45 5.68
C GLY A 10 -14.45 5.20 5.06
N LEU A 11 -14.46 6.53 5.18
CA LEU A 11 -15.48 7.38 4.56
C LEU A 11 -15.42 7.29 3.03
N THR A 12 -14.22 7.37 2.44
CA THR A 12 -14.01 7.19 1.01
C THR A 12 -14.52 5.83 0.57
N TYR A 13 -14.21 4.75 1.29
CA TYR A 13 -14.69 3.41 0.97
C TYR A 13 -16.21 3.34 0.95
N TYR A 14 -16.86 3.91 1.97
CA TYR A 14 -18.30 3.97 2.06
C TYR A 14 -18.94 4.76 0.90
N LEU A 15 -18.39 5.93 0.57
CA LEU A 15 -18.91 6.76 -0.53
C LEU A 15 -18.70 6.09 -1.89
N LEU A 16 -17.53 5.50 -2.11
CA LEU A 16 -17.21 4.81 -3.36
C LEU A 16 -18.16 3.63 -3.59
N ARG A 17 -18.57 2.93 -2.52
CA ARG A 17 -19.52 1.81 -2.62
C ARG A 17 -20.92 2.23 -3.05
N ARG A 18 -21.20 3.54 -3.10
CA ARG A 18 -22.44 4.12 -3.62
C ARG A 18 -22.34 4.58 -5.08
N THR A 19 -21.17 4.48 -5.71
CA THR A 19 -20.95 4.74 -7.14
C THR A 19 -20.63 3.44 -7.88
N LEU A 20 -20.83 3.39 -9.20
CA LEU A 20 -20.47 2.23 -10.03
C LEU A 20 -18.99 2.35 -10.45
N HIS A 21 -18.08 1.74 -9.69
CA HIS A 21 -16.67 1.56 -10.08
C HIS A 21 -16.32 0.10 -10.28
N HIS A 22 -15.19 -0.13 -10.96
CA HIS A 22 -14.64 -1.47 -11.13
C HIS A 22 -14.36 -2.11 -9.75
N PRO A 23 -14.69 -3.40 -9.54
CA PRO A 23 -14.51 -4.09 -8.25
C PRO A 23 -13.10 -3.96 -7.65
N ALA A 24 -12.07 -3.93 -8.50
CA ALA A 24 -10.67 -3.72 -8.11
C ALA A 24 -10.44 -2.42 -7.33
N THR A 25 -11.19 -1.35 -7.61
CA THR A 25 -11.04 -0.06 -6.91
C THR A 25 -11.38 -0.19 -5.42
N TYR A 26 -12.43 -0.94 -5.08
CA TYR A 26 -12.79 -1.19 -3.67
C TYR A 26 -11.77 -2.07 -2.98
N ALA A 27 -11.23 -3.06 -3.69
CA ALA A 27 -10.25 -3.99 -3.17
C ALA A 27 -8.90 -3.32 -2.89
N MET A 28 -8.45 -2.41 -3.76
CA MET A 28 -7.27 -1.57 -3.51
C MET A 28 -7.44 -0.74 -2.23
N LEU A 29 -8.60 -0.11 -2.08
CA LEU A 29 -8.88 0.73 -0.91
C LEU A 29 -8.99 -0.09 0.37
N LEU A 30 -9.62 -1.27 0.31
CA LEU A 30 -9.66 -2.22 1.42
C LEU A 30 -8.24 -2.66 1.84
N GLY A 31 -7.39 -3.01 0.87
CA GLY A 31 -5.99 -3.34 1.12
C GLY A 31 -5.22 -2.20 1.77
N ALA A 32 -5.46 -0.96 1.35
CA ALA A 32 -4.83 0.22 1.97
C ALA A 32 -5.33 0.46 3.40
N VAL A 33 -6.64 0.28 3.67
CA VAL A 33 -7.21 0.35 5.03
C VAL A 33 -6.60 -0.72 5.94
N LEU A 34 -6.49 -1.96 5.46
CA LEU A 34 -5.87 -3.06 6.22
C LEU A 34 -4.40 -2.77 6.51
N ALA A 35 -3.63 -2.34 5.50
CA ALA A 35 -2.23 -1.96 5.67
C ALA A 35 -2.08 -0.86 6.72
N LEU A 36 -2.94 0.16 6.69
CA LEU A 36 -2.92 1.27 7.63
C LEU A 36 -3.28 0.82 9.06
N ALA A 37 -4.29 -0.03 9.22
CA ALA A 37 -4.70 -0.57 10.51
C ALA A 37 -3.58 -1.40 11.15
N ILE A 38 -2.96 -2.30 10.38
CA ILE A 38 -1.83 -3.12 10.84
C ILE A 38 -0.62 -2.22 11.17
N THR A 39 -0.35 -1.22 10.32
CA THR A 39 0.72 -0.23 10.55
C THR A 39 0.51 0.51 11.86
N ALA A 40 -0.72 0.95 12.15
CA ALA A 40 -1.05 1.64 13.38
C ALA A 40 -0.75 0.77 14.61
N VAL A 41 -1.14 -0.50 14.58
CA VAL A 41 -0.87 -1.47 15.66
C VAL A 41 0.63 -1.70 15.85
N ILE A 42 1.36 -1.99 14.77
CA ILE A 42 2.82 -2.25 14.82
C ILE A 42 3.55 -1.02 15.38
N THR A 43 3.16 0.18 14.93
CA THR A 43 3.79 1.46 15.31
C THR A 43 3.70 1.73 16.81
N LEU A 44 2.77 1.14 17.55
CA LEU A 44 2.68 1.27 19.02
C LEU A 44 3.92 0.74 19.75
N ARG A 45 4.61 -0.26 19.17
CA ARG A 45 5.77 -0.91 19.80
C ARG A 45 7.04 -0.82 18.95
N TRP A 46 6.89 -0.78 17.63
CA TRP A 46 8.00 -0.72 16.69
C TRP A 46 7.63 0.22 15.54
N LYS A 47 8.26 1.41 15.51
CA LYS A 47 7.94 2.50 14.57
C LYS A 47 8.29 2.16 13.11
N ILE A 48 7.51 1.27 12.50
CA ILE A 48 7.57 0.88 11.10
C ILE A 48 7.38 2.10 10.19
N SER A 49 7.99 2.10 9.01
CA SER A 49 7.91 3.25 8.11
C SER A 49 6.59 3.28 7.33
N ALA A 50 5.64 4.13 7.74
CA ALA A 50 4.37 4.32 7.04
C ALA A 50 4.54 4.81 5.59
N HIS A 51 5.62 5.55 5.30
CA HIS A 51 5.97 5.95 3.93
C HIS A 51 6.27 4.73 3.05
N MET A 52 6.99 3.76 3.61
CA MET A 52 7.30 2.51 2.91
C MET A 52 6.10 1.58 2.81
N VAL A 53 5.18 1.61 3.79
CA VAL A 53 3.88 0.95 3.66
C VAL A 53 3.09 1.51 2.48
N GLY A 54 3.08 2.84 2.31
CA GLY A 54 2.44 3.48 1.15
C GLY A 54 3.07 3.05 -0.18
N MET A 55 4.41 3.11 -0.30
CA MET A 55 5.10 2.69 -1.53
C MET A 55 4.94 1.19 -1.82
N GLY A 56 5.02 0.35 -0.79
CA GLY A 56 4.74 -1.08 -0.91
C GLY A 56 3.31 -1.32 -1.37
N GLY A 57 2.34 -0.61 -0.79
CA GLY A 57 0.93 -0.70 -1.18
C GLY A 57 0.68 -0.33 -2.64
N LEU A 58 1.36 0.71 -3.14
CA LEU A 58 1.29 1.11 -4.54
C LEU A 58 1.86 0.03 -5.48
N LEU A 59 3.04 -0.51 -5.15
CA LEU A 59 3.65 -1.61 -5.91
C LEU A 59 2.74 -2.86 -5.91
N GLY A 60 2.21 -3.26 -4.75
CA GLY A 60 1.33 -4.42 -4.64
C GLY A 60 0.03 -4.26 -5.42
N ALA A 61 -0.57 -3.07 -5.37
CA ALA A 61 -1.78 -2.78 -6.13
C ALA A 61 -1.52 -2.80 -7.65
N LEU A 62 -0.44 -2.16 -8.11
CA LEU A 62 -0.07 -2.16 -9.53
C LEU A 62 0.24 -3.57 -10.01
N SER A 63 1.05 -4.34 -9.27
CA SER A 63 1.36 -5.73 -9.60
C SER A 63 0.10 -6.59 -9.70
N ALA A 64 -0.83 -6.46 -8.75
CA ALA A 64 -2.09 -7.22 -8.80
C ALA A 64 -2.99 -6.81 -9.97
N LEU A 65 -3.06 -5.53 -10.32
CA LEU A 65 -3.81 -5.07 -11.49
C LEU A 65 -3.23 -5.61 -12.81
N LEU A 66 -1.90 -5.62 -12.94
CA LEU A 66 -1.25 -6.20 -14.13
C LEU A 66 -1.57 -7.68 -14.27
N VAL A 67 -1.55 -8.43 -13.16
CA VAL A 67 -1.93 -9.85 -13.13
C VAL A 67 -3.42 -10.03 -13.46
N LEU A 68 -4.31 -9.28 -12.80
CA LEU A 68 -5.76 -9.38 -12.95
C LEU A 68 -6.22 -9.10 -14.39
N HIS A 69 -5.60 -8.12 -15.05
CA HIS A 69 -5.96 -7.72 -16.41
C HIS A 69 -5.09 -8.37 -17.49
N HIS A 70 -4.20 -9.31 -17.13
CA HIS A 70 -3.25 -9.94 -18.05
C HIS A 70 -2.44 -8.93 -18.89
N THR A 71 -2.04 -7.82 -18.26
CA THR A 71 -1.26 -6.76 -18.91
C THR A 71 0.18 -6.76 -18.42
N PHE A 72 1.07 -6.10 -19.17
CA PHE A 72 2.49 -6.02 -18.86
C PHE A 72 2.97 -4.56 -18.95
N ALA A 73 3.56 -4.05 -17.87
CA ALA A 73 3.97 -2.65 -17.73
C ALA A 73 5.36 -2.56 -17.03
N PRO A 74 6.44 -3.00 -17.71
CA PRO A 74 7.76 -3.12 -17.09
C PRO A 74 8.41 -1.78 -16.78
N LEU A 75 8.15 -0.74 -17.58
CA LEU A 75 8.75 0.57 -17.42
C LEU A 75 8.18 1.28 -16.19
N GLU A 76 6.87 1.21 -16.02
CA GLU A 76 6.13 1.72 -14.87
C GLU A 76 6.58 0.99 -13.60
N MET A 77 6.69 -0.34 -13.65
CA MET A 77 7.18 -1.12 -12.52
C MET A 77 8.62 -0.74 -12.14
N ALA A 78 9.51 -0.62 -13.12
CA ALA A 78 10.88 -0.18 -12.90
C ALA A 78 10.92 1.22 -12.27
N ALA A 79 10.12 2.17 -12.79
CA ALA A 79 10.04 3.52 -12.24
C ALA A 79 9.58 3.51 -10.78
N PHE A 80 8.52 2.77 -10.43
CA PHE A 80 8.05 2.70 -9.04
C PHE A 80 9.02 1.97 -8.11
N ILE A 81 9.75 0.96 -8.60
CA ILE A 81 10.82 0.30 -7.82
C ILE A 81 11.96 1.29 -7.53
N LEU A 82 12.39 2.07 -8.52
CA LEU A 82 13.41 3.11 -8.33
C LEU A 82 12.95 4.17 -7.33
N LEU A 83 11.70 4.63 -7.44
CA LEU A 83 11.10 5.57 -6.49
C LEU A 83 11.02 4.97 -5.08
N ALA A 84 10.69 3.68 -4.95
CA ALA A 84 10.67 2.99 -3.66
C ALA A 84 12.07 2.90 -3.04
N GLY A 85 13.09 2.62 -3.87
CA GLY A 85 14.50 2.62 -3.45
C GLY A 85 14.96 3.99 -2.98
N ALA A 86 14.65 5.05 -3.75
CA ALA A 86 14.98 6.42 -3.39
C ALA A 86 14.28 6.87 -2.10
N LEU A 87 12.98 6.58 -1.97
CA LEU A 87 12.22 6.92 -0.76
C LEU A 87 12.75 6.16 0.46
N GLY A 88 12.98 4.85 0.33
CA GLY A 88 13.56 4.02 1.40
C GLY A 88 14.92 4.54 1.85
N THR A 89 15.80 4.87 0.89
CA THR A 89 17.10 5.47 1.16
C THR A 89 16.97 6.79 1.90
N SER A 90 16.02 7.66 1.51
CA SER A 90 15.78 8.93 2.22
C SER A 90 15.39 8.72 3.67
N ARG A 91 14.62 7.66 3.99
CA ARG A 91 14.19 7.35 5.36
C ARG A 91 15.35 6.89 6.23
N LEU A 92 16.31 6.15 5.63
CA LEU A 92 17.52 5.70 6.30
C LEU A 92 18.51 6.85 6.53
N ILE A 93 18.75 7.68 5.51
CA ILE A 93 19.64 8.85 5.61
C ILE A 93 19.13 9.85 6.63
N ALA A 94 17.81 10.07 6.70
CA ALA A 94 17.20 10.93 7.70
C ALA A 94 17.31 10.38 9.14
N GLY A 95 17.85 9.16 9.35
CA GLY A 95 17.94 8.51 10.64
C GLY A 95 16.58 8.19 11.28
N ALA A 96 15.49 8.31 10.53
CA ALA A 96 14.13 8.20 11.04
C ALA A 96 13.71 6.74 11.29
N HIS A 97 14.30 5.80 10.54
CA HIS A 97 13.94 4.38 10.58
C HIS A 97 15.17 3.48 10.36
N SER A 98 15.11 2.25 10.86
CA SER A 98 16.08 1.20 10.55
C SER A 98 15.75 0.48 9.23
N PRO A 99 16.72 -0.23 8.61
CA PRO A 99 16.46 -1.04 7.41
C PRO A 99 15.31 -2.03 7.58
N ALA A 100 15.22 -2.68 8.74
CA ALA A 100 14.13 -3.60 9.04
C ALA A 100 12.76 -2.89 9.02
N GLN A 101 12.65 -1.67 9.57
CA GLN A 101 11.41 -0.89 9.56
C GLN A 101 11.01 -0.42 8.15
N VAL A 102 11.99 -0.16 7.29
CA VAL A 102 11.79 0.20 5.88
C VAL A 102 11.28 -1.01 5.10
N TYR A 103 11.99 -2.15 5.17
CA TYR A 103 11.61 -3.35 4.43
C TYR A 103 10.28 -3.95 4.90
N ALA A 104 10.06 -4.02 6.22
CA ALA A 104 8.79 -4.50 6.77
C ALA A 104 7.62 -3.62 6.33
N GLY A 105 7.82 -2.29 6.24
CA GLY A 105 6.82 -1.38 5.73
C GLY A 105 6.44 -1.71 4.30
N THR A 106 7.44 -1.82 3.41
CA THR A 106 7.21 -2.19 2.00
C THR A 106 6.47 -3.52 1.86
N VAL A 107 6.91 -4.57 2.57
CA VAL A 107 6.31 -5.91 2.48
C VAL A 107 4.86 -5.90 2.99
N LEU A 108 4.59 -5.22 4.11
CA LEU A 108 3.26 -5.11 4.68
C LEU A 108 2.29 -4.44 3.69
N GLY A 109 2.69 -3.28 3.16
CA GLY A 109 1.88 -2.54 2.20
C GLY A 109 1.59 -3.37 0.95
N PHE A 110 2.63 -3.96 0.35
CA PHE A 110 2.54 -4.79 -0.84
C PHE A 110 1.57 -5.95 -0.64
N THR A 111 1.74 -6.71 0.44
CA THR A 111 0.96 -7.92 0.69
C THR A 111 -0.51 -7.59 0.90
N CYS A 112 -0.82 -6.53 1.66
CA CYS A 112 -2.21 -6.15 1.92
C CYS A 112 -2.95 -5.75 0.65
N THR A 113 -2.36 -4.91 -0.20
CA THR A 113 -3.03 -4.46 -1.43
C THR A 113 -3.05 -5.55 -2.49
N PHE A 114 -1.96 -6.30 -2.66
CA PHE A 114 -1.89 -7.38 -3.65
C PHE A 114 -2.95 -8.46 -3.37
N VAL A 115 -3.01 -8.97 -2.13
CA VAL A 115 -3.97 -10.02 -1.76
C VAL A 115 -5.41 -9.55 -1.89
N CYS A 116 -5.71 -8.31 -1.48
CA CYS A 116 -7.08 -7.79 -1.58
C CYS A 116 -7.52 -7.67 -3.04
N VAL A 117 -6.67 -7.15 -3.92
CA VAL A 117 -7.00 -6.99 -5.35
C VAL A 117 -7.13 -8.34 -6.04
N MET A 118 -6.26 -9.31 -5.74
CA MET A 118 -6.34 -10.66 -6.30
C MET A 118 -7.55 -11.45 -5.81
N ALA A 119 -8.19 -11.06 -4.70
CA ALA A 119 -9.43 -11.67 -4.22
C ALA A 119 -10.68 -11.18 -4.98
N VAL A 120 -10.53 -10.25 -5.92
CA VAL A 120 -11.62 -9.78 -6.78
C VAL A 120 -11.96 -10.86 -7.81
N PRO A 121 -13.24 -11.27 -7.94
CA PRO A 121 -13.66 -12.15 -9.02
C PRO A 121 -13.40 -11.48 -10.38
N GLY A 122 -12.71 -12.20 -11.27
CA GLY A 122 -12.50 -11.80 -12.66
C GLY A 122 -13.73 -11.94 -13.53
#